data_AF-A0A7X7F3U3-F1
#
_entry.id   AF-A0A7X7F3U3-F1
#
_cell.length_a   1.000
_cell.length_b   1.000
_cell.length_c   1.000
_cell.angle_alpha   90.00
_cell.angle_beta   90.00
_cell.angle_gamma   90.00
#
_symmetry.space_group_name_H-M   'P 1'
#
loop_
_entity.id
_entity.type
_entity.pdbx_description
1 polymer ?
#
loop_
_entity_poly.entity_id
_entity_poly.type
_entity_poly.pdbx_seq_one_letter_code
_entity_poly.pdbx_strand_id
1 'polypeptide(L)'
;MIAINKSAATPNGISAQQQAFVTMLPKIVEHARHAFRHHHAEARDDAVAEVVANAFAAYTRLVELDKSELAYPSALARFGVAQFRDGRRFGTSRNGNEVMSRYSQKKKDFRVRSLDRPEGKDAKWTEAVTVDTRSMPVDETVAFRLDFLAWLKQLTRRNRRVAEHLAVGNRGLDAAKKFRISTARISQLRDELAASWAAFRGDDVGVRRLDPAMA
;
A
#
# COMPACT_ATOMS: atom_id res chain seq x y z
N MET A 1 37.37 31.72 -5.94
CA MET A 1 36.47 31.56 -7.10
C MET A 1 37.17 30.67 -8.10
N ILE A 2 36.82 29.39 -8.16
CA ILE A 2 37.43 28.43 -9.08
C ILE A 2 36.52 28.31 -10.30
N ALA A 3 37.04 28.72 -11.46
CA ALA A 3 36.35 28.64 -12.73
C ALA A 3 36.17 27.18 -13.14
N ILE A 4 34.92 26.74 -13.28
CA ILE A 4 34.59 25.43 -13.85
C ILE A 4 34.72 25.59 -15.36
N ASN A 5 35.78 25.01 -15.92
CA ASN A 5 36.03 25.00 -17.36
C ASN A 5 34.95 24.13 -18.03
N LYS A 6 33.98 24.79 -18.67
CA LYS A 6 32.92 24.14 -19.43
C LYS A 6 33.53 23.64 -20.74
N SER A 7 34.08 22.43 -20.73
CA SER A 7 34.53 21.75 -21.94
C SER A 7 33.40 21.74 -22.96
N ALA A 8 33.70 22.30 -24.14
CA ALA A 8 32.75 22.58 -25.21
C ALA A 8 31.98 21.31 -25.61
N ALA A 9 30.66 21.37 -25.51
CA ALA A 9 29.78 20.39 -26.12
C ALA A 9 29.86 20.57 -27.65
N THR A 10 30.40 19.58 -28.35
CA THR A 10 30.27 19.47 -29.80
C THR A 10 28.80 19.37 -30.20
N PRO A 11 28.32 20.20 -31.14
CA PRO A 11 26.96 20.09 -31.64
C PRO A 11 26.87 18.85 -32.56
N ASN A 12 25.83 18.02 -32.34
CA ASN A 12 25.43 16.86 -33.16
C ASN A 12 26.19 15.52 -33.04
N GLY A 13 26.82 15.21 -31.91
CA GLY A 13 27.41 13.88 -31.68
C GLY A 13 27.13 13.33 -30.28
N ILE A 14 26.88 12.03 -30.18
CA ILE A 14 26.91 11.29 -28.90
C ILE A 14 28.28 11.56 -28.26
N SER A 15 28.32 12.05 -27.02
CA SER A 15 29.59 12.32 -26.34
C SER A 15 30.39 11.03 -26.15
N ALA A 16 31.73 11.11 -26.11
CA ALA A 16 32.56 9.93 -25.86
C ALA A 16 32.14 9.16 -24.58
N GLN A 17 31.68 9.89 -23.57
CA GLN A 17 31.15 9.33 -22.32
C GLN A 17 29.81 8.59 -22.54
N GLN A 18 28.90 9.14 -23.35
CA GLN A 18 27.66 8.46 -23.70
C GLN A 18 27.95 7.20 -24.52
N GLN A 19 28.89 7.26 -25.47
CA GLN A 19 29.29 6.11 -26.28
C GLN A 19 29.87 4.99 -25.41
N ALA A 20 30.72 5.33 -24.43
CA ALA A 20 31.25 4.35 -23.48
C ALA A 20 30.14 3.66 -22.67
N PHE A 21 29.11 4.39 -22.24
CA PHE A 21 27.97 3.78 -21.56
C PHE A 21 27.17 2.85 -22.49
N VAL A 22 26.95 3.26 -23.74
CA VAL A 22 26.26 2.43 -24.75
C VAL A 22 27.00 1.10 -24.95
N THR A 23 28.34 1.08 -24.92
CA THR A 23 29.13 -0.16 -24.99
C THR A 23 28.88 -1.09 -23.79
N MET A 24 28.56 -0.55 -22.61
CA MET A 24 28.25 -1.33 -21.40
C MET A 24 26.81 -1.84 -21.36
N LEU A 25 25.90 -1.17 -22.08
CA LEU A 25 24.45 -1.37 -21.99
C LEU A 25 24.01 -2.83 -22.21
N PRO A 26 24.51 -3.59 -23.21
CA PRO A 26 24.07 -4.97 -23.41
C PRO A 26 24.32 -5.86 -22.19
N LYS A 27 25.48 -5.72 -21.54
CA LYS A 27 25.83 -6.48 -20.32
C LYS A 27 24.95 -6.11 -19.14
N ILE A 28 24.62 -4.83 -19.00
CA ILE A 28 23.71 -4.34 -17.93
C ILE A 28 22.31 -4.93 -18.13
N VAL A 29 21.80 -4.87 -19.36
CA VAL A 29 20.47 -5.39 -19.73
C VAL A 29 20.40 -6.91 -19.54
N GLU A 30 21.42 -7.66 -19.99
CA GLU A 30 21.50 -9.11 -19.80
C GLU A 30 21.45 -9.49 -18.31
N HIS A 31 22.26 -8.83 -17.49
CA HIS A 31 22.28 -9.06 -16.05
C HIS A 31 20.90 -8.74 -15.42
N ALA A 32 20.29 -7.61 -15.79
CA ALA A 32 18.98 -7.23 -15.28
C ALA A 32 17.89 -8.25 -15.67
N ARG A 33 17.84 -8.65 -16.95
CA ARG A 33 16.90 -9.67 -17.45
C ARG A 33 17.06 -10.99 -16.72
N HIS A 34 18.30 -11.44 -16.49
CA HIS A 34 18.57 -12.65 -15.73
C HIS A 34 18.11 -12.53 -14.26
N ALA A 35 18.35 -11.38 -13.63
CA ALA A 35 17.97 -11.11 -12.24
C ALA A 35 16.45 -11.07 -12.02
N PHE A 36 15.69 -10.70 -13.07
CA PHE A 36 14.23 -10.57 -13.07
C PHE A 36 13.54 -11.64 -13.93
N ARG A 37 14.20 -12.76 -14.22
CA ARG A 37 13.67 -13.82 -15.11
C ARG A 37 12.32 -14.42 -14.67
N HIS A 38 11.99 -14.29 -13.38
CA HIS A 38 10.76 -14.78 -12.78
C HIS A 38 9.62 -13.74 -12.76
N HIS A 39 9.87 -12.51 -13.24
CA HIS A 39 8.82 -11.54 -13.48
C HIS A 39 8.13 -11.83 -14.82
N HIS A 40 6.84 -11.49 -14.88
CA HIS A 40 6.11 -11.47 -16.14
C HIS A 40 6.72 -10.43 -17.09
N ALA A 41 6.43 -10.54 -18.38
CA ALA A 41 7.11 -9.77 -19.43
C ALA A 41 7.11 -8.26 -19.16
N GLU A 42 5.93 -7.67 -18.90
CA GLU A 42 5.77 -6.23 -18.65
C GLU A 42 6.57 -5.76 -17.43
N ALA A 43 6.36 -6.36 -16.24
CA ALA A 43 7.13 -5.98 -15.06
C ALA A 43 8.63 -6.23 -15.20
N ARG A 44 9.04 -7.20 -16.02
CA ARG A 44 10.46 -7.44 -16.31
C ARG A 44 11.03 -6.30 -17.14
N ASP A 45 10.32 -5.83 -18.15
CA ASP A 45 10.77 -4.74 -19.01
C ASP A 45 10.85 -3.42 -18.22
N ASP A 46 9.85 -3.14 -17.37
CA ASP A 46 9.89 -2.02 -16.42
C ASP A 46 11.09 -2.10 -15.48
N ALA A 47 11.33 -3.28 -14.89
CA ALA A 47 12.46 -3.48 -13.98
C ALA A 47 13.81 -3.32 -14.68
N VAL A 48 13.93 -3.77 -15.94
CA VAL A 48 15.16 -3.60 -16.74
C VAL A 48 15.39 -2.13 -17.07
N ALA A 49 14.37 -1.41 -17.53
CA ALA A 49 14.46 0.02 -17.82
C ALA A 49 14.91 0.82 -16.58
N GLU A 50 14.34 0.49 -15.42
CA GLU A 50 14.70 1.11 -14.15
C GLU A 50 16.15 0.84 -13.74
N VAL A 51 16.65 -0.39 -13.94
CA VAL A 51 18.05 -0.73 -13.67
C VAL A 51 18.99 0.02 -14.61
N VAL A 52 18.64 0.13 -15.89
CA VAL A 52 19.42 0.91 -16.86
C VAL A 52 19.49 2.38 -16.46
N ALA A 53 18.38 2.99 -16.05
CA ALA A 53 18.34 4.38 -15.61
C ALA A 53 19.21 4.61 -14.36
N ASN A 54 19.11 3.74 -13.36
CA ASN A 54 19.96 3.80 -12.17
C ASN A 54 21.44 3.59 -12.48
N ALA A 55 21.77 2.66 -13.39
CA ALA A 55 23.13 2.42 -13.84
C ALA A 55 23.71 3.63 -14.56
N PHE A 56 22.91 4.29 -15.41
CA PHE A 56 23.34 5.51 -16.10
C PHE A 56 23.61 6.64 -15.12
N ALA A 57 22.73 6.88 -14.15
CA ALA A 57 22.92 7.93 -13.15
C ALA A 57 24.13 7.68 -12.24
N ALA A 58 24.42 6.42 -11.92
CA ALA A 58 25.64 6.06 -11.20
C ALA A 58 26.89 6.29 -12.06
N TYR A 59 26.83 5.94 -13.35
CA TYR A 59 27.92 6.18 -14.30
C TYR A 59 28.21 7.67 -14.49
N THR A 60 27.19 8.51 -14.73
CA THR A 60 27.38 9.96 -14.86
C THR A 60 28.02 10.53 -13.61
N ARG A 61 27.61 10.07 -12.42
CA ARG A 61 28.24 10.48 -11.17
C ARG A 61 29.70 10.05 -11.06
N LEU A 62 30.07 8.86 -11.54
CA LEU A 62 31.47 8.43 -11.59
C LEU A 62 32.30 9.29 -12.54
N VAL A 63 31.75 9.64 -13.71
CA VAL A 63 32.39 10.53 -14.68
C VAL A 63 32.62 11.93 -14.09
N GLU A 64 31.62 12.51 -13.42
CA GLU A 64 31.75 13.79 -12.72
C GLU A 64 32.84 13.79 -11.64
N LEU A 65 33.07 12.63 -11.02
CA LEU A 65 34.09 12.44 -9.99
C LEU A 65 35.45 12.03 -10.55
N ASP A 66 35.61 12.00 -11.87
CA ASP A 66 36.81 11.54 -12.58
C ASP A 66 37.20 10.09 -12.20
N LYS A 67 36.19 9.24 -12.04
CA LYS A 67 36.29 7.82 -11.63
C LYS A 67 35.66 6.87 -12.65
N SER A 68 35.72 7.24 -13.93
CA SER A 68 35.09 6.49 -15.02
C SER A 68 35.67 5.08 -15.21
N GLU A 69 36.92 4.87 -14.82
CA GLU A 69 37.64 3.60 -14.83
C GLU A 69 37.05 2.54 -13.88
N LEU A 70 36.32 2.98 -12.85
CA LEU A 70 35.63 2.11 -11.89
C LEU A 70 34.22 1.71 -12.35
N ALA A 71 33.77 2.19 -13.51
CA ALA A 71 32.43 1.94 -14.04
C ALA A 71 32.32 0.54 -14.68
N TYR A 72 32.36 -0.52 -13.87
CA TYR A 72 32.17 -1.88 -14.36
C TYR A 72 30.69 -2.18 -14.64
N PRO A 73 30.33 -2.73 -15.82
CA PRO A 73 28.93 -3.04 -16.17
C PRO A 73 28.24 -3.95 -15.15
N SER A 74 28.94 -4.97 -14.65
CA SER A 74 28.42 -5.90 -13.65
C SER A 74 28.15 -5.22 -12.31
N ALA A 75 29.02 -4.31 -11.87
CA ALA A 75 28.84 -3.55 -10.64
C ALA A 75 27.65 -2.60 -10.75
N LEU A 76 27.55 -1.84 -11.85
CA LEU A 76 26.43 -0.94 -12.13
C LEU A 76 25.10 -1.71 -12.15
N ALA A 77 25.04 -2.83 -12.86
CA ALA A 77 23.85 -3.68 -12.91
C ALA A 77 23.48 -4.25 -11.53
N ARG A 78 24.46 -4.78 -10.78
CA ARG A 78 24.24 -5.34 -9.44
C ARG A 78 23.64 -4.32 -8.49
N PHE A 79 24.19 -3.11 -8.46
CA PHE A 79 23.67 -2.04 -7.61
C PHE A 79 22.30 -1.56 -8.09
N GLY A 80 22.06 -1.43 -9.39
CA GLY A 80 20.74 -1.10 -9.94
C GLY A 80 19.68 -2.13 -9.52
N VAL A 81 19.96 -3.43 -9.65
CA VAL A 81 19.06 -4.51 -9.21
C VAL A 81 18.80 -4.44 -7.71
N ALA A 82 19.84 -4.19 -6.90
CA ALA A 82 19.68 -4.05 -5.46
C ALA A 82 18.79 -2.85 -5.08
N GLN A 83 18.95 -1.72 -5.77
CA GLN A 83 18.10 -0.53 -5.58
C GLN A 83 16.64 -0.83 -5.93
N PHE A 84 16.40 -1.45 -7.09
CA PHE A 84 15.05 -1.84 -7.50
C PHE A 84 14.36 -2.74 -6.48
N ARG A 85 15.06 -3.77 -5.98
CA ARG A 85 14.56 -4.71 -4.97
C ARG A 85 14.33 -4.07 -3.61
N ASP A 86 15.07 -3.00 -3.31
CA ASP A 86 14.86 -2.19 -2.12
C ASP A 86 13.63 -1.26 -2.23
N GLY A 87 12.99 -1.23 -3.40
CA GLY A 87 11.87 -0.32 -3.67
C GLY A 87 12.33 1.10 -4.00
N ARG A 88 13.64 1.33 -4.17
CA ARG A 88 14.16 2.62 -4.61
C ARG A 88 13.94 2.74 -6.11
N ARG A 89 13.13 3.72 -6.51
CA ARG A 89 12.82 4.03 -7.89
C ARG A 89 13.63 5.22 -8.38
N PHE A 90 13.97 5.23 -9.66
CA PHE A 90 14.63 6.31 -10.36
C PHE A 90 13.65 7.46 -10.58
N GLY A 91 14.10 8.70 -10.44
CA GLY A 91 13.27 9.90 -10.64
C GLY A 91 12.11 10.11 -9.64
N THR A 92 11.88 9.18 -8.71
CA THR A 92 10.82 9.30 -7.70
C THR A 92 11.41 9.66 -6.35
N SER A 93 10.82 10.62 -5.64
CA SER A 93 11.21 10.93 -4.28
C SER A 93 11.03 9.71 -3.36
N ARG A 94 11.97 9.48 -2.44
CA ARG A 94 11.86 8.42 -1.43
C ARG A 94 10.92 8.85 -0.33
N ASN A 95 9.64 8.97 -0.65
CA ASN A 95 8.64 9.41 0.31
C ASN A 95 8.25 8.26 1.25
N GLY A 96 8.73 8.31 2.49
CA GLY A 96 8.35 7.35 3.52
C GLY A 96 6.88 7.45 3.96
N ASN A 97 6.16 8.49 3.55
CA ASN A 97 4.74 8.69 3.82
C ASN A 97 3.83 8.24 2.67
N GLU A 98 4.40 7.86 1.52
CA GLU A 98 3.62 7.33 0.41
C GLU A 98 3.23 5.88 0.70
N VAL A 99 1.96 5.65 1.02
CA VAL A 99 1.42 4.35 1.43
C VAL A 99 1.55 3.30 0.31
N MET A 100 1.39 3.72 -0.94
CA MET A 100 1.49 2.84 -2.12
C MET A 100 2.92 2.48 -2.50
N SER A 101 3.92 3.21 -1.98
CA SER A 101 5.32 2.95 -2.29
C SER A 101 5.82 1.66 -1.63
N ARG A 102 6.44 0.79 -2.42
CA ARG A 102 7.12 -0.42 -1.92
C ARG A 102 8.20 -0.10 -0.89
N TYR A 103 8.87 1.04 -1.04
CA TYR A 103 9.89 1.50 -0.09
C TYR A 103 9.29 1.77 1.30
N SER A 104 8.18 2.50 1.35
CA SER A 104 7.45 2.80 2.61
C SER A 104 6.95 1.52 3.29
N GLN A 105 6.29 0.64 2.51
CA GLN A 105 5.79 -0.66 2.96
C GLN A 105 6.88 -1.52 3.59
N LYS A 106 8.05 -1.63 2.93
CA LYS A 106 9.19 -2.40 3.43
C LYS A 106 9.82 -1.76 4.67
N LYS A 107 10.00 -0.44 4.68
CA LYS A 107 10.64 0.27 5.80
C LYS A 107 9.80 0.28 7.07
N LYS A 108 8.48 0.36 6.94
CA LYS A 108 7.52 0.45 8.06
C LYS A 108 6.78 -0.86 8.34
N ASP A 109 7.18 -1.96 7.69
CA ASP A 109 6.61 -3.30 7.83
C ASP A 109 5.07 -3.36 7.72
N PHE A 110 4.53 -2.81 6.64
CA PHE A 110 3.11 -2.93 6.30
C PHE A 110 2.92 -3.29 4.83
N ARG A 111 1.72 -3.77 4.47
CA ARG A 111 1.36 -4.09 3.08
C ARG A 111 -0.01 -3.55 2.73
N VAL A 112 -0.14 -2.95 1.55
CA VAL A 112 -1.44 -2.55 1.00
C VAL A 112 -2.08 -3.76 0.33
N ARG A 113 -3.38 -3.96 0.54
CA ARG A 113 -4.18 -4.96 -0.16
C ARG A 113 -5.33 -4.26 -0.86
N SER A 114 -5.72 -4.74 -2.03
CA SER A 114 -6.95 -4.30 -2.67
C SER A 114 -8.16 -4.80 -1.87
N LEU A 115 -9.16 -3.94 -1.71
CA LEU A 115 -10.47 -4.30 -1.15
C LEU A 115 -11.37 -4.99 -2.19
N ASP A 116 -11.06 -4.85 -3.50
CA ASP A 116 -11.87 -5.41 -4.58
C ASP A 116 -11.65 -6.93 -4.76
N ARG A 117 -10.65 -7.49 -4.08
CA ARG A 117 -10.31 -8.92 -4.16
C ARG A 117 -10.12 -9.51 -2.76
N PRO A 118 -11.23 -9.85 -2.06
CA PRO A 118 -11.14 -10.53 -0.78
C PRO A 118 -10.43 -11.88 -0.93
N GLU A 119 -9.22 -11.98 -0.39
CA GLU A 119 -8.52 -13.26 -0.22
C GLU A 119 -9.06 -13.97 1.02
N GLY A 120 -9.86 -15.03 0.82
CA GLY A 120 -10.40 -15.90 1.88
C GLY A 120 -11.87 -16.28 1.66
N LYS A 121 -12.31 -17.39 2.27
CA LYS A 121 -13.71 -17.89 2.16
C LYS A 121 -14.74 -17.01 2.87
N ASP A 122 -14.30 -16.09 3.70
CA ASP A 122 -15.15 -15.13 4.36
C ASP A 122 -14.92 -13.78 3.68
N ALA A 123 -15.85 -13.39 2.79
CA ALA A 123 -15.96 -12.00 2.38
C ALA A 123 -16.10 -11.18 3.67
N LYS A 124 -15.00 -10.57 4.10
CA LYS A 124 -14.88 -9.99 5.43
C LYS A 124 -15.78 -8.77 5.45
N TRP A 125 -16.78 -8.80 6.31
CA TRP A 125 -17.60 -7.65 6.67
C TRP A 125 -16.76 -6.37 6.91
N THR A 126 -15.50 -6.53 7.29
CA THR A 126 -14.51 -5.47 7.42
C THR A 126 -14.39 -4.62 6.15
N GLU A 127 -14.47 -5.21 4.95
CA GLU A 127 -14.42 -4.47 3.69
C GLU A 127 -15.71 -3.66 3.49
N ALA A 128 -16.88 -4.26 3.72
CA ALA A 128 -18.17 -3.58 3.58
C ALA A 128 -18.34 -2.39 4.55
N VAL A 129 -17.77 -2.49 5.75
CA VAL A 129 -17.75 -1.41 6.75
C VAL A 129 -16.63 -0.38 6.48
N THR A 130 -15.66 -0.71 5.62
CA THR A 130 -14.55 0.19 5.23
C THR A 130 -14.94 1.16 4.10
N VAL A 131 -16.02 0.89 3.37
CA VAL A 131 -16.26 1.42 2.02
C VAL A 131 -16.67 2.89 1.92
N ASP A 132 -17.03 3.60 2.99
CA ASP A 132 -17.25 5.04 2.86
C ASP A 132 -16.66 5.87 4.00
N THR A 133 -15.56 6.56 3.68
CA THR A 133 -14.84 7.50 4.56
C THR A 133 -14.92 8.94 4.05
N ARG A 134 -15.69 9.20 2.98
CA ARG A 134 -15.75 10.55 2.38
C ARG A 134 -16.62 11.50 3.20
N SER A 135 -17.48 10.97 4.06
CA SER A 135 -18.45 11.75 4.85
C SER A 135 -18.12 11.83 6.35
N MET A 136 -17.17 11.03 6.85
CA MET A 136 -16.83 10.97 8.29
C MET A 136 -15.36 11.34 8.54
N PRO A 137 -15.04 12.06 9.63
CA PRO A 137 -13.68 12.28 10.08
C PRO A 137 -12.89 10.96 10.24
N VAL A 138 -11.58 11.02 9.99
CA VAL A 138 -10.69 9.85 10.00
C VAL A 138 -10.61 9.21 11.39
N ASP A 139 -10.55 10.05 12.43
CA ASP A 139 -10.54 9.64 13.83
C ASP A 139 -11.81 8.90 14.23
N GLU A 140 -12.99 9.41 13.85
CA GLU A 140 -14.27 8.71 14.10
C GLU A 140 -14.34 7.35 13.38
N THR A 141 -13.85 7.29 12.15
CA THR A 141 -13.79 6.04 11.38
C THR A 141 -12.86 5.02 12.06
N VAL A 142 -11.68 5.46 12.49
CA VAL A 142 -10.71 4.58 13.15
C VAL A 142 -11.26 4.09 14.50
N ALA A 143 -11.84 4.99 15.30
CA ALA A 143 -12.49 4.65 16.57
C ALA A 143 -13.57 3.58 16.35
N PHE A 144 -14.52 3.83 15.44
CA PHE A 144 -15.57 2.86 15.12
C PHE A 144 -15.01 1.50 14.69
N ARG A 145 -13.97 1.47 13.85
CA ARG A 145 -13.36 0.20 13.40
C ARG A 145 -12.74 -0.59 14.54
N LEU A 146 -12.02 0.08 15.44
CA LEU A 146 -11.39 -0.55 16.60
C LEU A 146 -12.44 -1.07 17.57
N ASP A 147 -13.45 -0.24 17.88
CA ASP A 147 -14.51 -0.54 18.82
C ASP A 147 -15.41 -1.66 18.31
N PHE A 148 -15.81 -1.61 17.05
CA PHE A 148 -16.65 -2.65 16.44
C PHE A 148 -15.94 -4.01 16.39
N LEU A 149 -14.63 -4.03 16.10
CA LEU A 149 -13.82 -5.25 16.17
C LEU A 149 -13.71 -5.79 17.60
N ALA A 150 -13.54 -4.91 18.59
CA ALA A 150 -13.46 -5.30 19.99
C ALA A 150 -14.81 -5.86 20.50
N TRP A 151 -15.92 -5.21 20.16
CA TRP A 151 -17.27 -5.67 20.47
C TRP A 151 -17.59 -7.04 19.86
N LEU A 152 -17.29 -7.25 18.57
CA LEU A 152 -17.52 -8.54 17.91
C LEU A 152 -16.80 -9.69 18.63
N LYS A 153 -15.62 -9.44 19.23
CA LYS A 153 -14.88 -10.45 20.01
C LYS A 153 -15.60 -10.87 21.29
N GLN A 154 -16.47 -10.03 21.84
CA GLN A 154 -17.27 -10.35 23.04
C GLN A 154 -18.49 -11.20 22.72
N LEU A 155 -18.98 -11.17 21.47
CA LEU A 155 -20.13 -11.95 21.06
C LEU A 155 -19.81 -13.45 20.98
N THR A 156 -20.84 -14.27 21.27
CA THR A 156 -20.79 -15.72 21.01
C THR A 156 -20.49 -15.99 19.53
N ARG A 157 -19.87 -17.14 19.23
CA ARG A 157 -19.53 -17.52 17.85
C ARG A 157 -20.72 -17.43 16.88
N ARG A 158 -21.91 -17.79 17.34
CA ARG A 158 -23.14 -17.71 16.54
C ARG A 158 -23.56 -16.26 16.29
N ASN A 159 -23.66 -15.45 17.33
CA ASN A 159 -24.11 -14.05 17.21
C ASN A 159 -23.11 -13.20 16.44
N ARG A 160 -21.81 -13.45 16.61
CA ARG A 160 -20.76 -12.84 15.81
C ARG A 160 -20.99 -13.08 14.32
N ARG A 161 -21.18 -14.33 13.89
CA ARG A 161 -21.41 -14.64 12.47
C ARG A 161 -22.67 -13.98 11.92
N VAL A 162 -23.72 -13.86 12.73
CA VAL A 162 -24.95 -13.14 12.34
C VAL A 162 -24.68 -11.64 12.19
N ALA A 163 -24.00 -11.02 13.17
CA ALA A 163 -23.63 -9.62 13.15
C ALA A 163 -22.75 -9.28 11.94
N GLU A 164 -21.71 -10.08 11.69
CA GLU A 164 -20.84 -9.94 10.52
C GLU A 164 -21.62 -10.02 9.22
N HIS A 165 -22.55 -10.97 9.11
CA HIS A 165 -23.35 -11.12 7.89
C HIS A 165 -24.30 -9.93 7.67
N LEU A 166 -24.90 -9.40 8.72
CA LEU A 166 -25.80 -8.23 8.64
C LEU A 166 -25.05 -6.92 8.43
N ALA A 167 -23.83 -6.77 8.97
CA ALA A 167 -22.99 -5.58 8.84
C ALA A 167 -22.59 -5.28 7.37
N VAL A 168 -22.63 -6.28 6.50
CA VAL A 168 -22.42 -6.12 5.05
C VAL A 168 -23.63 -5.48 4.33
N GLY A 169 -24.76 -5.32 5.03
CA GLY A 169 -26.02 -4.86 4.42
C GLY A 169 -26.88 -5.97 3.83
N ASN A 170 -26.57 -7.24 4.11
CA ASN A 170 -27.41 -8.37 3.68
C ASN A 170 -28.83 -8.27 4.28
N ARG A 171 -29.83 -8.70 3.52
CA ARG A 171 -31.23 -8.63 3.98
C ARG A 171 -31.46 -9.62 5.11
N GLY A 172 -32.38 -9.29 6.02
CA GLY A 172 -32.76 -10.18 7.14
C GLY A 172 -33.26 -11.55 6.67
N LEU A 173 -33.90 -11.61 5.49
CA LEU A 173 -34.33 -12.86 4.86
C LEU A 173 -33.14 -13.75 4.47
N ASP A 174 -32.06 -13.17 3.95
CA ASP A 174 -30.87 -13.91 3.54
C ASP A 174 -30.13 -14.46 4.77
N ALA A 175 -30.08 -13.67 5.85
CA ALA A 175 -29.56 -14.11 7.14
C ALA A 175 -30.39 -15.27 7.72
N ALA A 176 -31.72 -15.18 7.69
CA ALA A 176 -32.62 -16.23 8.17
C ALA A 176 -32.34 -17.56 7.45
N LYS A 177 -32.25 -17.53 6.11
CA LYS A 177 -31.91 -18.70 5.28
C LYS A 177 -30.53 -19.26 5.61
N LYS A 178 -29.51 -18.38 5.69
CA LYS A 178 -28.11 -18.78 5.92
C LYS A 178 -27.89 -19.42 7.30
N PHE A 179 -28.53 -18.90 8.33
CA PHE A 179 -28.39 -19.37 9.71
C PHE A 179 -29.48 -20.36 10.15
N ARG A 180 -30.39 -20.73 9.23
CA ARG A 180 -31.49 -21.66 9.46
C ARG A 180 -32.34 -21.29 10.68
N ILE A 181 -32.72 -20.01 10.75
CA ILE A 181 -33.60 -19.47 11.80
C ILE A 181 -34.73 -18.66 11.18
N SER A 182 -35.79 -18.43 11.95
CA SER A 182 -36.90 -17.60 11.50
C SER A 182 -36.46 -16.14 11.29
N THR A 183 -37.15 -15.45 10.40
CA THR A 183 -36.99 -14.00 10.19
C THR A 183 -37.30 -13.22 11.47
N ALA A 184 -38.30 -13.64 12.24
CA ALA A 184 -38.61 -13.08 13.55
C ALA A 184 -37.42 -13.17 14.52
N ARG A 185 -36.71 -14.31 14.55
CA ARG A 185 -35.51 -14.43 15.40
C ARG A 185 -34.36 -13.56 14.90
N ILE A 186 -34.24 -13.35 13.59
CA ILE A 186 -33.26 -12.38 13.05
C ILE A 186 -33.59 -10.96 13.49
N SER A 187 -34.86 -10.55 13.51
CA SER A 187 -35.26 -9.24 14.02
C SER A 187 -34.89 -9.09 15.50
N GLN A 188 -35.22 -10.08 16.34
CA GLN A 188 -34.81 -10.07 17.76
C GLN A 188 -33.29 -9.99 17.91
N LEU A 189 -32.52 -10.75 17.11
CA LEU A 189 -31.07 -10.69 17.13
C LEU A 189 -30.52 -9.32 16.72
N ARG A 190 -31.18 -8.60 15.80
CA ARG A 190 -30.78 -7.22 15.45
C ARG A 190 -30.92 -6.29 16.65
N ASP A 191 -32.03 -6.40 17.36
CA ASP A 191 -32.30 -5.57 18.54
C ASP A 191 -31.33 -5.92 19.69
N GLU A 192 -31.12 -7.21 19.95
CA GLU A 192 -30.15 -7.71 20.94
C GLU A 192 -28.71 -7.22 20.62
N LEU A 193 -28.31 -7.28 19.35
CA LEU A 193 -26.99 -6.81 18.90
C LEU A 193 -26.87 -5.29 18.99
N ALA A 194 -27.91 -4.54 18.64
CA ALA A 194 -27.92 -3.08 18.75
C ALA A 194 -27.82 -2.62 20.22
N ALA A 195 -28.57 -3.27 21.12
CA ALA A 195 -28.48 -3.01 22.56
C ALA A 195 -27.09 -3.37 23.11
N SER A 196 -26.55 -4.52 22.72
CA SER A 196 -25.20 -4.93 23.13
C SER A 196 -24.11 -3.97 22.63
N TRP A 197 -24.26 -3.42 21.43
CA TRP A 197 -23.35 -2.42 20.89
C TRP A 197 -23.43 -1.10 21.66
N ALA A 198 -24.64 -0.62 21.96
CA ALA A 198 -24.84 0.58 22.77
C ALA A 198 -24.21 0.44 24.17
N ALA A 199 -24.44 -0.70 24.83
CA ALA A 199 -23.82 -1.01 26.11
C ALA A 199 -22.29 -1.05 26.03
N PHE A 200 -21.72 -1.59 24.94
CA PHE A 200 -20.27 -1.63 24.72
C PHE A 200 -19.64 -0.24 24.59
N ARG A 201 -20.31 0.69 23.88
CA ARG A 201 -19.85 2.07 23.78
C ARG A 201 -20.03 2.89 25.06
N GLY A 202 -20.76 2.36 26.05
CA GLY A 202 -21.15 3.09 27.24
C GLY A 202 -22.34 4.03 27.02
N ASP A 203 -23.13 3.81 25.96
CA ASP A 203 -24.31 4.63 25.63
C ASP A 203 -25.56 4.27 26.45
N ASP A 204 -25.44 3.41 27.48
CA ASP A 204 -26.60 2.95 28.27
C ASP A 204 -26.91 3.91 29.45
N VAL A 205 -27.76 4.90 29.14
CA VAL A 205 -28.64 5.72 30.00
C VAL A 205 -28.03 6.42 31.21
N GLY A 206 -27.60 7.67 30.99
CA GLY A 206 -27.35 8.67 32.04
C GLY A 206 -27.47 10.09 31.51
N VAL A 207 -28.68 10.66 31.61
CA VAL A 207 -29.02 12.10 31.62
C VAL A 207 -27.83 13.06 31.40
N ARG A 208 -27.74 13.67 30.22
CA ARG A 208 -27.33 15.08 30.12
C ARG A 208 -28.58 15.92 29.82
N ARG A 209 -29.40 16.12 30.85
CA ARG A 209 -29.97 17.47 31.04
C ARG A 209 -28.76 18.36 31.23
N LEU A 210 -28.47 19.20 30.25
CA LEU A 210 -27.94 20.51 30.57
C LEU A 210 -29.19 21.34 30.86
N ASP A 211 -29.41 21.61 32.14
CA ASP A 211 -30.39 22.59 32.59
C ASP A 211 -30.12 23.96 31.93
N PRO A 212 -31.18 24.76 31.72
CA PRO A 212 -31.05 26.11 31.22
C PRO A 212 -30.70 27.05 32.39
N ALA A 213 -29.54 27.72 32.36
CA ALA A 213 -29.34 29.10 32.86
C ALA A 213 -27.87 29.53 32.83
N MET A 214 -27.69 30.84 32.54
CA MET A 214 -26.55 31.72 32.82
C MET A 214 -25.47 31.90 31.75
N ALA A 215 -25.84 32.63 30.68
CA ALA A 215 -25.26 33.95 30.36
C ALA A 215 -26.24 34.73 29.47
#